data_AF-A0A0Q6U3D3-F1
#
_entry.id   AF-A0A0Q6U3D3-F1
#
_cell.length_a   1.000
_cell.length_b   1.000
_cell.length_c   1.000
_cell.angle_alpha   90.00
_cell.angle_beta   90.00
_cell.angle_gamma   90.00
#
_symmetry.space_group_name_H-M   'P 1'
#
loop_
_entity.id
_entity.type
_entity.pdbx_description
1 polymer ?
#
loop_
_entity_poly.entity_id
_entity_poly.type
_entity_poly.pdbx_seq_one_letter_code
_entity_poly.pdbx_strand_id
1 'polypeptide(L)'
;MNDHDDATEIEAPVPGRAVRGSTSGQPIMAALDLLGRRGALRIVWELREGRVLTFRALQAAAELPPGTLNTRLSELRAADIVAAEGGYRLSPRGAQLIQALWPLMAWSQAWADDLQAKDAR
;
A
#
# COMPACT_ATOMS: atom_id res chain seq x y z
N MET A 1 39.34 -4.28 -2.89
CA MET A 1 38.19 -4.98 -2.28
C MET A 1 37.09 -3.94 -2.18
N ASN A 2 36.40 -3.67 -3.29
CA ASN A 2 35.30 -2.72 -3.32
C ASN A 2 34.02 -3.53 -3.18
N ASP A 3 33.60 -3.76 -1.95
CA ASP A 3 32.23 -4.18 -1.66
C ASP A 3 31.37 -2.92 -1.79
N HIS A 4 31.00 -2.59 -3.03
CA HIS A 4 29.90 -1.68 -3.29
C HIS A 4 28.63 -2.41 -2.89
N ASP A 5 28.09 -1.94 -1.78
CA ASP A 5 26.73 -2.09 -1.26
C ASP A 5 25.70 -2.32 -2.39
N ASP A 6 25.47 -3.57 -2.78
CA ASP A 6 24.36 -4.00 -3.65
C ASP A 6 23.10 -4.11 -2.79
N ALA A 7 22.72 -2.98 -2.17
CA ALA A 7 21.41 -2.81 -1.59
C ALA A 7 20.42 -2.81 -2.75
N THR A 8 19.87 -4.00 -3.00
CA THR A 8 18.80 -4.25 -3.96
C THR A 8 17.83 -3.08 -3.92
N GLU A 9 17.84 -2.28 -4.99
CA GLU A 9 17.09 -1.03 -5.11
C GLU A 9 15.63 -1.33 -4.76
N ILE A 10 15.18 -0.92 -3.56
CA ILE A 10 13.78 -1.11 -3.15
C ILE A 10 12.96 -0.10 -3.96
N GLU A 11 12.65 -0.47 -5.21
CA GLU A 11 11.96 0.40 -6.15
C GLU A 11 10.45 0.39 -5.83
N ALA A 12 10.06 1.31 -4.95
CA ALA A 12 8.67 1.71 -4.85
C ALA A 12 8.22 2.20 -6.23
N PRO A 13 7.04 1.80 -6.72
CA PRO A 13 6.54 2.29 -7.99
C PRO A 13 6.23 3.78 -7.85
N VAL A 14 6.97 4.58 -8.60
CA VAL A 14 6.88 6.04 -8.60
C VAL A 14 6.26 6.54 -9.90
N PRO A 15 5.45 7.62 -9.86
CA PRO A 15 4.95 8.26 -11.07
C PRO A 15 6.08 8.66 -12.02
N GLY A 16 5.82 8.62 -13.34
CA GLY A 16 6.80 8.97 -14.36
C GLY A 16 7.74 7.83 -14.79
N ARG A 17 7.65 6.64 -14.16
CA ARG A 17 8.34 5.41 -14.60
C ARG A 17 7.34 4.33 -15.00
N ALA A 18 7.77 3.40 -15.87
CA ALA A 18 6.98 2.20 -16.14
C ALA A 18 6.82 1.38 -14.86
N VAL A 19 5.66 0.78 -14.68
CA VAL A 19 5.32 -0.05 -13.52
C VAL A 19 4.73 -1.38 -13.99
N ARG A 20 4.54 -2.33 -13.08
CA ARG A 20 3.92 -3.61 -13.42
C ARG A 20 2.56 -3.39 -14.08
N GLY A 21 2.37 -3.93 -15.28
CA GLY A 21 1.12 -3.81 -16.03
C GLY A 21 0.90 -2.45 -16.72
N SER A 22 1.88 -1.54 -16.73
CA SER A 22 1.76 -0.27 -17.47
C SER A 22 3.08 0.38 -17.88
N THR A 23 3.20 0.81 -19.14
CA THR A 23 4.36 1.53 -19.67
C THR A 23 4.18 3.05 -19.73
N SER A 24 2.99 3.56 -19.39
CA SER A 24 2.60 4.97 -19.63
C SER A 24 3.17 5.96 -18.61
N GLY A 25 3.72 5.48 -17.49
CA GLY A 25 4.19 6.33 -16.39
C GLY A 25 3.08 7.10 -15.65
N GLN A 26 1.81 6.81 -15.93
CA GLN A 26 0.67 7.52 -15.36
C GLN A 26 0.64 7.37 -13.83
N PRO A 27 0.45 8.47 -13.06
CA PRO A 27 0.47 8.42 -11.59
C PRO A 27 -0.50 7.41 -10.97
N ILE A 28 -1.69 7.26 -11.55
CA ILE A 28 -2.68 6.29 -11.10
C ILE A 28 -2.16 4.85 -11.23
N MET A 29 -1.35 4.54 -12.24
CA MET A 29 -0.81 3.19 -12.44
C MET A 29 0.25 2.88 -11.39
N ALA A 30 1.08 3.85 -11.02
CA ALA A 30 2.05 3.68 -9.92
C ALA A 30 1.34 3.46 -8.58
N ALA A 31 0.26 4.21 -8.31
CA ALA A 31 -0.56 4.01 -7.12
C ALA A 31 -1.21 2.61 -7.09
N LEU A 32 -1.77 2.17 -8.22
CA LEU A 32 -2.38 0.83 -8.34
C LEU A 32 -1.35 -0.30 -8.22
N ASP A 33 -0.13 -0.15 -8.77
CA ASP A 33 0.95 -1.12 -8.55
C ASP A 33 1.31 -1.20 -7.06
N LEU A 34 1.54 -0.06 -6.41
CA LEU A 34 1.89 -0.03 -4.98
C LEU A 34 0.83 -0.73 -4.13
N LEU A 35 -0.43 -0.39 -4.34
CA LEU A 35 -1.55 -0.93 -3.57
C LEU A 35 -1.86 -2.40 -3.91
N GLY A 36 -1.58 -2.82 -5.15
CA GLY A 36 -1.71 -4.20 -5.59
C GLY A 36 -0.63 -5.15 -5.05
N ARG A 37 0.47 -4.61 -4.50
CA ARG A 37 1.50 -5.43 -3.85
C ARG A 37 0.93 -6.07 -2.57
N ARG A 38 1.23 -7.36 -2.38
CA ARG A 38 0.77 -8.15 -1.22
C ARG A 38 1.02 -7.39 0.09
N GLY A 39 -0.04 -7.17 0.84
CA GLY A 39 0.02 -6.55 2.16
C GLY A 39 0.04 -5.01 2.18
N ALA A 40 0.24 -4.32 1.05
CA ALA A 40 0.31 -2.87 1.02
C ALA A 40 -1.00 -2.20 1.46
N LEU A 41 -2.12 -2.58 0.82
CA LEU A 41 -3.44 -2.07 1.20
C LEU A 41 -3.81 -2.43 2.65
N ARG A 42 -3.44 -3.63 3.11
CA ARG A 42 -3.68 -4.08 4.49
C ARG A 42 -2.93 -3.21 5.51
N ILE A 43 -1.66 -2.90 5.27
CA ILE A 43 -0.89 -1.99 6.14
C ILE A 43 -1.53 -0.61 6.20
N VAL A 44 -1.89 -0.04 5.05
CA VAL A 44 -2.54 1.28 4.96
C VAL A 44 -3.87 1.27 5.74
N TRP A 45 -4.64 0.18 5.63
CA TRP A 45 -5.90 0.00 6.35
C TRP A 45 -5.72 -0.11 7.87
N GLU A 46 -4.72 -0.84 8.36
CA GLU A 46 -4.48 -1.00 9.80
C GLU A 46 -3.98 0.30 10.46
N LEU A 47 -3.37 1.20 9.69
CA LEU A 47 -2.89 2.50 10.15
C LEU A 47 -3.93 3.63 9.98
N ARG A 48 -5.13 3.33 9.46
CA ARG A 48 -6.21 4.32 9.30
C ARG A 48 -6.64 4.90 10.65
N GLU A 49 -7.45 5.97 10.61
CA GLU A 49 -8.01 6.63 11.81
C GLU A 49 -6.92 7.16 12.77
N GLY A 50 -5.72 7.47 12.24
CA GLY A 50 -4.64 8.07 13.02
C GLY A 50 -3.92 7.10 13.98
N ARG A 51 -4.11 5.78 13.81
CA ARG A 51 -3.44 4.79 14.65
C ARG A 51 -1.92 4.84 14.47
N VAL A 52 -1.21 4.61 15.58
CA VAL A 52 0.25 4.47 15.62
C VAL A 52 0.55 3.07 16.14
N LEU A 53 1.18 2.23 15.32
CA LEU A 53 1.46 0.83 15.67
C LEU A 53 2.95 0.56 15.67
N THR A 54 3.42 -0.23 16.65
CA THR A 54 4.77 -0.79 16.60
C THR A 54 4.91 -1.79 15.45
N PHE A 55 6.14 -2.13 15.06
CA PHE A 55 6.37 -3.16 14.03
C PHE A 55 5.63 -4.47 14.36
N ARG A 56 5.74 -4.94 15.61
CA ARG A 56 5.10 -6.18 16.07
C ARG A 56 3.57 -6.11 16.03
N ALA A 57 2.99 -5.00 16.48
CA ALA A 57 1.55 -4.82 16.47
C ALA A 57 1.01 -4.76 15.03
N LEU A 58 1.70 -4.03 14.15
CA LEU A 58 1.34 -3.96 12.74
C LEU A 58 1.52 -5.30 12.02
N GLN A 59 2.58 -6.05 12.34
CA GLN A 59 2.79 -7.40 11.80
C GLN A 59 1.65 -8.35 12.15
N ALA A 60 1.20 -8.33 13.41
CA ALA A 60 0.07 -9.12 13.85
C ALA A 60 -1.23 -8.68 13.17
N ALA A 61 -1.52 -7.37 13.13
CA ALA A 61 -2.74 -6.85 12.53
C ALA A 61 -2.81 -7.06 11.01
N ALA A 62 -1.68 -6.94 10.32
CA ALA A 62 -1.59 -7.13 8.88
C ALA A 62 -1.42 -8.59 8.45
N GLU A 63 -1.17 -9.50 9.40
CA GLU A 63 -0.92 -10.94 9.16
C GLU A 63 0.19 -11.19 8.13
N LEU A 64 1.27 -10.39 8.21
CA LEU A 64 2.39 -10.45 7.27
C LEU A 64 3.63 -11.11 7.88
N PRO A 65 4.40 -11.88 7.10
CA PRO A 65 5.75 -12.25 7.48
C PRO A 65 6.62 -11.00 7.73
N PRO A 66 7.59 -11.05 8.66
CA PRO A 66 8.44 -9.89 8.98
C PRO A 66 9.16 -9.31 7.76
N GLY A 67 9.70 -10.16 6.88
CA GLY A 67 10.38 -9.74 5.66
C GLY A 67 9.45 -8.99 4.71
N THR A 68 8.26 -9.54 4.46
CA THR A 68 7.23 -8.87 3.64
C THR A 68 6.81 -7.54 4.24
N LEU A 69 6.57 -7.48 5.56
CA LEU A 69 6.21 -6.23 6.23
C LEU A 69 7.32 -5.17 6.08
N ASN A 70 8.59 -5.56 6.27
CA ASN A 70 9.72 -4.64 6.14
C ASN A 70 9.81 -4.06 4.72
N THR A 71 9.76 -4.90 3.68
CA THR A 71 9.76 -4.43 2.28
C THR A 71 8.58 -3.49 2.03
N ARG A 72 7.38 -3.82 2.53
CA ARG A 72 6.17 -2.99 2.36
C ARG A 72 6.24 -1.67 3.08
N LEU A 73 6.73 -1.63 4.30
CA LEU A 73 6.96 -0.38 5.01
C LEU A 73 8.00 0.49 4.31
N SER A 74 9.06 -0.12 3.77
CA SER A 74 10.08 0.62 3.02
C SER A 74 9.51 1.29 1.77
N GLU A 75 8.72 0.57 0.96
CA GLU A 75 8.08 1.14 -0.22
C GLU A 75 7.02 2.21 0.11
N LEU A 76 6.17 1.95 1.12
CA LEU A 76 5.15 2.91 1.55
C LEU A 76 5.77 4.18 2.15
N ARG A 77 6.95 4.08 2.78
CA ARG A 77 7.71 5.24 3.25
C ARG A 77 8.34 6.00 2.08
N ALA A 78 8.92 5.31 1.11
CA ALA A 78 9.47 5.95 -0.09
C ALA A 78 8.39 6.71 -0.90
N ALA A 79 7.14 6.23 -0.87
CA ALA A 79 6.00 6.90 -1.48
C ALA A 79 5.38 8.03 -0.63
N ASP A 80 5.94 8.33 0.56
CA ASP A 80 5.38 9.28 1.54
C ASP A 80 3.94 8.93 1.97
N ILE A 81 3.62 7.64 2.10
CA ILE A 81 2.31 7.17 2.60
C ILE A 81 2.38 6.84 4.09
N VAL A 82 3.50 6.28 4.54
CA VAL A 82 3.74 5.90 5.94
C VAL A 82 4.90 6.70 6.52
N ALA A 83 4.76 7.15 7.75
CA ALA A 83 5.83 7.74 8.57
C ALA A 83 6.21 6.79 9.72
N ALA A 84 7.45 6.92 10.22
CA ALA A 84 7.98 6.13 11.32
C ALA A 84 8.43 7.06 12.47
N GLU A 85 7.51 7.38 13.37
CA GLU A 85 7.67 8.33 14.48
C GLU A 85 7.06 7.73 15.75
N GLY A 86 7.89 7.14 16.62
CA GLY A 86 7.40 6.39 17.79
C GLY A 86 6.58 5.12 17.46
N GLY A 87 6.54 4.76 16.17
CA GLY A 87 5.74 3.70 15.57
C GLY A 87 5.44 4.03 14.12
N TYR A 88 4.75 3.13 13.42
CA TYR A 88 4.27 3.36 12.07
C TYR A 88 2.89 4.00 12.10
N ARG A 89 2.70 5.02 11.27
CA ARG A 89 1.44 5.76 11.11
C ARG A 89 1.30 6.24 9.66
N LEU A 90 0.08 6.57 9.25
CA LEU A 90 -0.11 7.27 7.99
C LEU A 90 0.48 8.68 8.06
N SER A 91 1.17 9.07 6.98
CA SER A 91 1.52 10.47 6.72
C SER A 91 0.25 11.26 6.36
N PRO A 92 0.32 12.60 6.26
CA PRO A 92 -0.79 13.39 5.72
C PRO A 92 -1.25 12.93 4.32
N ARG A 93 -0.30 12.58 3.44
CA ARG A 93 -0.59 12.02 2.10
C ARG A 93 -1.22 10.63 2.20
N GLY A 94 -0.74 9.78 3.11
CA GLY A 94 -1.36 8.47 3.36
C GLY A 94 -2.80 8.57 3.88
N ALA A 95 -3.10 9.60 4.68
CA ALA A 95 -4.47 9.87 5.11
C ALA A 95 -5.37 10.32 3.94
N GLN A 96 -4.86 11.12 3.01
CA GLN A 96 -5.57 11.48 1.78
C GLN A 96 -5.82 10.26 0.89
N LEU A 97 -4.88 9.31 0.84
CA LEU A 97 -5.06 8.07 0.10
C LEU A 97 -6.25 7.25 0.63
N ILE A 98 -6.41 7.16 1.95
CA ILE A 98 -7.58 6.53 2.57
C ILE A 98 -8.88 7.21 2.10
N GLN A 99 -8.92 8.54 2.07
CA GLN A 99 -10.12 9.27 1.59
C GLN A 99 -10.41 8.99 0.11
N ALA A 100 -9.38 8.89 -0.73
CA ALA A 100 -9.53 8.55 -2.14
C ALA A 100 -9.98 7.09 -2.36
N LEU A 101 -9.63 6.17 -1.46
CA LEU A 101 -10.04 4.78 -1.53
C LEU A 101 -11.49 4.55 -1.12
N TRP A 102 -12.09 5.41 -0.28
CA TRP A 102 -13.46 5.24 0.20
C TRP A 102 -14.50 5.12 -0.93
N PRO A 103 -14.53 6.03 -1.93
CA PRO A 103 -15.45 5.91 -3.06
C PRO A 103 -15.21 4.64 -3.90
N LEU A 104 -13.93 4.25 -4.07
CA LEU A 104 -13.58 3.02 -4.79
C LEU A 104 -14.08 1.77 -4.06
N MET A 105 -13.95 1.74 -2.73
CA MET A 105 -14.46 0.66 -1.89
C MET A 105 -15.99 0.58 -1.96
N ALA A 106 -16.69 1.71 -1.86
CA ALA A 106 -18.14 1.77 -1.97
C ALA A 106 -18.62 1.26 -3.33
N TRP A 107 -17.99 1.70 -4.41
CA TRP A 107 -18.25 1.20 -5.76
C TRP A 107 -18.01 -0.31 -5.87
N SER A 108 -16.89 -0.80 -5.32
CA SER A 108 -16.52 -2.22 -5.42
C SER A 108 -17.51 -3.14 -4.71
N GLN A 109 -18.08 -2.68 -3.58
CA GLN A 109 -19.11 -3.42 -2.86
C GLN A 109 -20.41 -3.47 -3.67
N ALA A 110 -20.87 -2.33 -4.18
CA ALA A 110 -22.07 -2.28 -5.02
C ALA A 110 -21.95 -3.18 -6.26
N TRP A 111 -20.77 -3.17 -6.89
CA TRP A 111 -20.49 -4.06 -8.02
C TRP A 111 -20.54 -5.55 -7.65
N ALA A 112 -20.01 -5.93 -6.49
CA ALA A 112 -20.08 -7.31 -6.00
C ALA A 112 -21.53 -7.75 -5.73
N ASP A 113 -22.33 -6.89 -5.09
CA ASP A 113 -23.74 -7.14 -4.78
C ASP A 113 -24.57 -7.34 -6.07
N ASP A 114 -24.32 -6.50 -7.08
CA ASP A 114 -24.98 -6.59 -8.39
C ASP A 114 -24.69 -7.91 -9.13
N LEU A 115 -23.48 -8.47 -8.98
CA LEU A 115 -23.13 -9.76 -9.58
C LEU A 115 -23.78 -10.91 -8.82
N GLN A 116 -23.77 -10.89 -7.48
CA GLN A 116 -24.44 -11.92 -6.67
C GLN A 116 -25.95 -11.97 -6.91
N ALA A 117 -26.58 -10.82 -7.10
CA ALA A 117 -28.01 -10.72 -7.42
C ALA A 117 -28.37 -11.28 -8.81
N LYS A 118 -27.40 -11.34 -9.74
CA LYS A 118 -27.58 -11.96 -11.06
C LYS A 118 -27.44 -13.48 -11.02
N ASP A 119 -26.52 -13.99 -10.20
CA ASP A 119 -26.31 -15.44 -10.05
C ASP A 119 -27.45 -16.14 -9.29
N ALA A 120 -28.24 -15.39 -8.50
CA ALA A 120 -29.40 -15.89 -7.77
C ALA A 120 -30.71 -15.92 -8.59
N ARG A 121 -30.68 -15.51 -9.87
CA ARG A 121 -31.83 -15.49 -10.80
C ARG A 121 -31.71 -16.58 -11.86
#